data_AF-A0A925IXE9-F1
#
_entry.id   AF-A0A925IXE9-F1
#
_cell.length_a   1.000
_cell.length_b   1.000
_cell.length_c   1.000
_cell.angle_alpha   90.00
_cell.angle_beta   90.00
_cell.angle_gamma   90.00
#
_symmetry.space_group_name_H-M   'P 1'
#
loop_
_entity.id
_entity.type
_entity.pdbx_description
1 polymer ?
#
loop_
_entity_poly.entity_id
_entity_poly.type
_entity_poly.pdbx_seq_one_letter_code
_entity_poly.pdbx_strand_id
1 'polypeptide(L)'
;MNIAQIENNLQQLIKSFKKETFIYDLLLTYDTPKSNITRLQKGGLNLSKIADEISCKKKLFFKTAIGENPHDLLEKIKKSDRATKHSPRFIIVTNYKRLLAVDTKTADTLDIPIIEIAKHFDFFLPWAGMKKAQHQIENPADVKAVEKMAKLYDEIKKDNPTTTKKEVHNLNVFLSRLLFFKQ
;
A
#
# COMPACT_ATOMS: atom_id res chain seq x y z
N MET A 1 -1.69 1.66 18.13
CA MET A 1 -1.02 0.82 17.11
C MET A 1 0.23 1.55 16.60
N ASN A 2 1.34 0.86 16.28
CA ASN A 2 2.49 1.45 15.58
C ASN A 2 2.74 0.73 14.24
N ILE A 3 3.60 1.29 13.38
CA ILE A 3 3.85 0.76 12.03
C ILE A 3 4.42 -0.67 12.06
N ALA A 4 5.44 -0.93 12.87
CA ALA A 4 6.08 -2.24 12.98
C ALA A 4 5.08 -3.34 13.41
N GLN A 5 4.13 -2.99 14.28
CA GLN A 5 3.11 -3.93 14.73
C GLN A 5 2.05 -4.21 13.66
N ILE A 6 1.70 -3.21 12.84
CA ILE A 6 0.83 -3.42 11.66
C ILE A 6 1.50 -4.39 10.69
N GLU A 7 2.77 -4.17 10.36
CA GLU A 7 3.52 -5.04 9.44
C GLU A 7 3.62 -6.48 9.95
N ASN A 8 3.99 -6.67 11.23
CA ASN A 8 4.05 -8.00 11.83
C ASN A 8 2.68 -8.70 11.87
N ASN A 9 1.61 -7.95 12.17
CA ASN A 9 0.25 -8.49 12.16
C ASN A 9 -0.20 -8.90 10.75
N LEU A 10 0.18 -8.15 9.71
CA LEU A 10 -0.09 -8.53 8.31
C LEU A 10 0.69 -9.79 7.91
N GLN A 11 1.93 -9.94 8.35
CA GLN A 11 2.68 -11.18 8.11
C GLN A 11 2.01 -12.39 8.78
N GLN A 12 1.50 -12.22 10.01
CA GLN A 12 0.73 -13.26 10.70
C GLN A 12 -0.59 -13.56 10.00
N LEU A 13 -1.28 -12.54 9.47
CA LEU A 13 -2.51 -12.68 8.69
C LEU A 13 -2.29 -13.55 7.44
N ILE A 14 -1.17 -13.36 6.73
CA ILE A 14 -0.84 -14.16 5.56
C ILE A 14 -0.43 -15.59 5.94
N LYS A 15 0.26 -15.77 7.07
CA LYS A 15 0.60 -17.12 7.58
C LYS A 15 -0.64 -17.92 8.00
N SER A 16 -1.63 -17.26 8.58
CA SER A 16 -2.88 -17.87 9.08
C SER A 16 -4.08 -17.56 8.18
N PHE A 17 -3.83 -17.47 6.87
CA PHE A 17 -4.79 -16.97 5.89
C PHE A 17 -6.08 -17.81 5.82
N LYS A 18 -7.22 -17.15 6.02
CA LYS A 18 -8.57 -17.70 5.88
C LYS A 18 -9.41 -16.77 5.03
N LYS A 19 -10.04 -17.29 3.98
CA LYS A 19 -10.76 -16.48 2.98
C LYS A 19 -11.98 -15.79 3.58
N GLU A 20 -12.65 -16.46 4.50
CA GLU A 20 -13.90 -16.07 5.14
C GLU A 20 -13.68 -14.94 6.15
N THR A 21 -12.52 -14.95 6.83
CA THR A 21 -12.19 -13.96 7.86
C THR A 21 -11.25 -12.86 7.38
N PHE A 22 -10.59 -13.04 6.22
CA PHE A 22 -9.52 -12.17 5.72
C PHE A 22 -9.81 -10.67 5.85
N ILE A 23 -10.95 -10.19 5.34
CA ILE A 23 -11.25 -8.75 5.34
C ILE A 23 -11.49 -8.21 6.76
N TYR A 24 -12.02 -9.04 7.66
CA TYR A 24 -12.21 -8.69 9.06
C TYR A 24 -10.89 -8.62 9.80
N ASP A 25 -10.01 -9.60 9.56
CA ASP A 25 -8.68 -9.65 10.17
C ASP A 25 -7.77 -8.54 9.62
N LEU A 26 -7.93 -8.19 8.34
CA LEU A 26 -7.28 -7.01 7.75
C LEU A 26 -7.74 -5.73 8.45
N LEU A 27 -9.04 -5.53 8.63
CA LEU A 27 -9.56 -4.36 9.35
C LEU A 27 -9.09 -4.30 10.81
N LEU A 28 -8.99 -5.44 11.50
CA LEU A 28 -8.43 -5.54 12.86
C LEU A 28 -6.96 -5.11 12.90
N THR A 29 -6.20 -5.48 11.88
CA THR A 29 -4.78 -5.12 11.77
C THR A 29 -4.56 -3.60 11.73
N TYR A 30 -5.52 -2.84 11.20
CA TYR A 30 -5.52 -1.38 11.16
C TYR A 30 -6.40 -0.74 12.26
N ASP A 31 -6.44 -1.35 13.44
CA ASP A 31 -7.04 -0.78 14.65
C ASP A 31 -8.57 -0.58 14.58
N THR A 32 -9.25 -1.36 13.74
CA THR A 32 -10.72 -1.37 13.77
C THR A 32 -11.20 -2.06 15.05
N PRO A 33 -12.10 -1.45 15.84
CA PRO A 33 -12.58 -2.06 17.08
C PRO A 33 -13.22 -3.44 16.86
N LYS A 34 -12.90 -4.42 17.72
CA LYS A 34 -13.48 -5.77 17.66
C LYS A 34 -15.01 -5.76 17.68
N SER A 35 -15.62 -4.86 18.46
CA SER A 35 -17.07 -4.66 18.51
C SER A 35 -17.67 -4.31 17.15
N ASN A 36 -16.98 -3.48 16.36
CA ASN A 36 -17.39 -3.13 15.00
C ASN A 36 -17.26 -4.32 14.06
N ILE A 37 -16.20 -5.13 14.20
CA ILE A 37 -16.00 -6.34 13.40
C ILE A 37 -17.12 -7.34 13.66
N THR A 38 -17.45 -7.61 14.92
CA THR A 38 -18.55 -8.51 15.28
C THR A 38 -19.89 -8.00 14.76
N ARG A 39 -20.14 -6.68 14.83
CA ARG A 39 -21.36 -6.08 14.24
C ARG A 39 -21.37 -6.17 12.72
N LEU A 40 -20.22 -6.10 12.07
CA LEU A 40 -20.09 -6.24 10.62
C LEU A 40 -20.38 -7.68 10.17
N GLN A 41 -19.83 -8.66 10.89
CA GLN A 41 -20.11 -10.09 10.68
C GLN A 41 -21.59 -10.44 10.88
N LYS A 42 -22.24 -9.82 11.88
CA LYS A 42 -23.69 -9.96 12.12
C LYS A 42 -24.56 -9.15 11.14
N GLY A 43 -23.96 -8.45 10.18
CA GLY A 43 -24.67 -7.65 9.17
C GLY A 43 -25.16 -6.27 9.65
N GLY A 44 -25.03 -5.93 10.93
CA GLY A 44 -25.54 -4.66 11.47
C GLY A 44 -24.79 -3.41 10.99
N LEU A 45 -23.57 -3.56 10.47
CA LEU A 45 -22.79 -2.48 9.84
C LEU A 45 -22.60 -2.69 8.32
N ASN A 46 -23.01 -3.84 7.78
CA ASN A 46 -22.91 -4.12 6.36
C ASN A 46 -24.13 -3.54 5.65
N LEU A 47 -23.91 -2.56 4.78
CA LEU A 47 -24.95 -1.93 3.98
C LEU A 47 -25.27 -2.71 2.71
N SER A 48 -24.45 -3.69 2.35
CA SER A 48 -24.76 -4.61 1.25
C SER A 48 -25.53 -5.82 1.77
N LYS A 49 -26.49 -6.27 0.95
CA LYS A 49 -27.25 -7.51 1.16
C LYS A 49 -26.82 -8.62 0.20
N ILE A 50 -25.79 -8.37 -0.61
CA ILE A 50 -25.28 -9.29 -1.63
C ILE A 50 -24.26 -10.22 -0.95
N ALA A 51 -24.31 -11.51 -1.28
CA ALA A 51 -23.29 -12.45 -0.84
C ALA A 51 -21.91 -12.01 -1.33
N ASP A 52 -20.89 -12.24 -0.49
CA ASP A 52 -19.49 -11.90 -0.76
C ASP A 52 -19.21 -10.40 -1.03
N GLU A 53 -20.13 -9.53 -0.61
CA GLU A 53 -20.01 -8.09 -0.70
C GLU A 53 -20.18 -7.45 0.68
N ILE A 54 -19.26 -6.56 1.02
CA ILE A 54 -19.30 -5.80 2.26
C ILE A 54 -19.23 -4.32 1.93
N SER A 55 -20.20 -3.56 2.39
CA SER A 55 -20.27 -2.11 2.20
C SER A 55 -20.36 -1.41 3.55
N CYS A 56 -19.30 -0.69 3.91
CA CYS A 56 -19.16 0.10 5.13
C CYS A 56 -19.10 1.59 4.76
N LYS A 57 -20.09 2.35 5.22
CA LYS A 57 -20.18 3.80 4.97
C LYS A 57 -18.88 4.52 5.35
N LYS A 58 -18.35 5.35 4.43
CA LYS A 58 -17.11 6.13 4.59
C LYS A 58 -15.83 5.33 4.85
N LYS A 59 -15.87 3.99 4.83
CA LYS A 59 -14.74 3.17 5.28
C LYS A 59 -14.25 2.16 4.25
N LEU A 60 -15.12 1.30 3.73
CA LEU A 60 -14.70 0.18 2.89
C LEU A 60 -15.85 -0.28 2.00
N PHE A 61 -15.54 -0.60 0.74
CA PHE A 61 -16.34 -1.49 -0.08
C PHE A 61 -15.46 -2.68 -0.45
N PHE A 62 -15.88 -3.90 -0.15
CA PHE A 62 -15.15 -5.13 -0.42
C PHE A 62 -16.02 -6.07 -1.23
N LYS A 63 -15.44 -6.68 -2.26
CA LYS A 63 -16.11 -7.71 -3.06
C LYS A 63 -15.15 -8.81 -3.47
N THR A 64 -15.59 -10.06 -3.41
CA THR A 64 -14.80 -11.17 -3.95
C THR A 64 -15.07 -11.37 -5.43
N ALA A 65 -14.03 -11.68 -6.19
CA ALA A 65 -14.11 -12.05 -7.60
C ALA A 65 -14.18 -13.57 -7.71
N ILE A 66 -15.39 -14.13 -7.73
CA ILE A 66 -15.62 -15.58 -7.86
C ILE A 66 -15.80 -15.90 -9.35
N GLY A 67 -14.82 -16.57 -9.95
CA GLY A 67 -14.91 -17.04 -11.34
C GLY A 67 -14.78 -15.97 -12.43
N GLU A 68 -14.46 -14.73 -12.07
CA GLU A 68 -14.18 -13.64 -13.01
C GLU A 68 -12.84 -12.96 -12.72
N ASN A 69 -12.33 -12.21 -13.70
CA ASN A 69 -11.11 -11.43 -13.53
C ASN A 69 -11.36 -10.27 -12.54
N PRO A 70 -10.53 -10.12 -11.48
CA PRO A 70 -10.65 -9.00 -10.54
C PRO A 70 -10.66 -7.63 -11.22
N HIS A 71 -9.93 -7.45 -12.32
CA HIS A 71 -9.89 -6.18 -13.06
C HIS A 71 -11.24 -5.85 -13.70
N ASP A 72 -11.85 -6.82 -14.38
CA ASP A 72 -13.17 -6.66 -15.02
C ASP A 72 -14.24 -6.35 -13.96
N LEU A 73 -14.18 -7.05 -12.82
CA LEU A 73 -15.09 -6.80 -11.71
C LEU A 73 -14.89 -5.39 -11.13
N LEU A 74 -13.66 -4.94 -10.93
CA LEU A 74 -13.37 -3.61 -10.43
C LEU A 74 -13.96 -2.53 -11.36
N GLU A 75 -13.79 -2.69 -12.68
CA GLU A 75 -14.36 -1.75 -13.67
C GLU A 75 -15.90 -1.77 -13.68
N LYS A 76 -16.53 -2.95 -13.59
CA LYS A 76 -17.98 -3.06 -13.42
C LYS A 76 -18.45 -2.34 -12.15
N ILE A 77 -17.74 -2.55 -11.04
CA ILE A 77 -18.07 -1.95 -9.74
C ILE A 77 -17.98 -0.42 -9.82
N LYS A 78 -16.89 0.13 -10.39
CA LYS A 78 -16.70 1.57 -10.58
C LYS A 78 -17.83 2.19 -11.40
N LYS A 79 -18.30 1.51 -12.45
CA LYS A 79 -19.42 1.96 -13.30
C LYS A 79 -20.79 1.87 -12.61
N SER A 80 -20.95 0.96 -11.64
CA SER A 80 -22.26 0.60 -11.09
C SER A 80 -22.83 1.56 -10.03
N ASP A 81 -22.15 2.67 -9.72
CA ASP A 81 -22.40 3.60 -8.60
C ASP A 81 -22.55 2.97 -7.19
N ARG A 82 -22.67 1.64 -7.07
CA ARG A 82 -22.84 0.94 -5.80
C ARG A 82 -21.63 1.09 -4.89
N ALA A 83 -20.43 1.02 -5.46
CA ALA A 83 -19.21 1.20 -4.68
C ALA A 83 -18.92 2.65 -4.33
N THR A 84 -19.50 3.63 -5.01
CA THR A 84 -19.32 5.05 -4.68
C THR A 84 -20.47 5.59 -3.82
N LYS A 85 -21.63 4.93 -3.81
CA LYS A 85 -22.87 5.33 -3.11
C LYS A 85 -22.67 5.71 -1.65
N HIS A 86 -21.80 5.00 -0.93
CA HIS A 86 -21.55 5.24 0.50
C HIS A 86 -20.19 5.89 0.77
N SER A 87 -19.57 6.42 -0.29
CA SER A 87 -18.28 7.11 -0.29
C SER A 87 -17.21 6.35 0.52
N PRO A 88 -17.00 5.04 0.28
CA PRO A 88 -16.04 4.27 1.04
C PRO A 88 -14.64 4.81 0.81
N ARG A 89 -13.79 4.81 1.84
CA ARG A 89 -12.40 5.24 1.69
C ARG A 89 -11.60 4.34 0.75
N PHE A 90 -11.80 3.03 0.89
CA PHE A 90 -11.17 2.04 0.01
C PHE A 90 -12.21 1.16 -0.67
N ILE A 91 -11.96 0.85 -1.93
CA ILE A 91 -12.66 -0.19 -2.68
C ILE A 91 -11.67 -1.33 -2.86
N ILE A 92 -12.01 -2.54 -2.44
CA ILE A 92 -11.14 -3.72 -2.50
C ILE A 92 -11.86 -4.84 -3.27
N VAL A 93 -11.14 -5.42 -4.23
CA VAL A 93 -11.59 -6.57 -5.01
C VAL A 93 -10.51 -7.64 -4.97
N THR A 94 -10.87 -8.88 -4.63
CA THR A 94 -9.90 -9.96 -4.58
C THR A 94 -10.48 -11.30 -5.00
N ASN A 95 -9.67 -12.11 -5.69
CA ASN A 95 -9.92 -13.53 -5.90
C ASN A 95 -9.08 -14.41 -4.95
N TYR A 96 -8.56 -13.82 -3.87
CA TYR A 96 -7.65 -14.42 -2.90
C TYR A 96 -6.30 -14.91 -3.47
N LYS A 97 -5.99 -14.57 -4.73
CA LYS A 97 -4.64 -14.71 -5.32
C LYS A 97 -4.02 -13.33 -5.53
N ARG A 98 -4.80 -12.42 -6.12
CA ARG A 98 -4.48 -11.00 -6.28
C ARG A 98 -5.46 -10.15 -5.50
N LEU A 99 -4.98 -9.03 -5.01
CA LEU A 99 -5.75 -8.01 -4.33
C LEU A 99 -5.63 -6.70 -5.12
N LEU A 100 -6.77 -6.22 -5.57
CA LEU A 100 -6.93 -4.89 -6.15
C LEU A 100 -7.54 -3.99 -5.10
N ALA A 101 -6.97 -2.81 -4.89
CA ALA A 101 -7.56 -1.79 -4.05
C ALA A 101 -7.47 -0.40 -4.69
N VAL A 102 -8.44 0.43 -4.38
CA VAL A 102 -8.50 1.84 -4.82
C VAL A 102 -8.78 2.70 -3.62
N ASP A 103 -7.92 3.67 -3.34
CA ASP A 103 -8.18 4.75 -2.40
C ASP A 103 -8.99 5.83 -3.11
N THR A 104 -10.26 5.98 -2.73
CA THR A 104 -11.17 6.93 -3.38
C THR A 104 -10.84 8.39 -3.06
N LYS A 105 -10.07 8.65 -2.00
CA LYS A 105 -9.70 10.01 -1.59
C LYS A 105 -8.45 10.50 -2.30
N THR A 106 -7.47 9.62 -2.51
CA THR A 106 -6.21 9.98 -3.21
C THR A 106 -6.20 9.54 -4.67
N ALA A 107 -7.21 8.78 -5.10
CA ALA A 107 -7.24 8.08 -6.39
C ALA A 107 -6.04 7.13 -6.60
N ASP A 108 -5.36 6.74 -5.52
CA ASP A 108 -4.25 5.77 -5.56
C ASP A 108 -4.79 4.35 -5.75
N THR A 109 -4.04 3.51 -6.44
CA THR A 109 -4.44 2.14 -6.77
C THR A 109 -3.36 1.15 -6.38
N LEU A 110 -3.78 0.00 -5.86
CA LEU A 110 -2.92 -1.10 -5.50
C LEU A 110 -3.33 -2.34 -6.28
N ASP A 111 -2.39 -2.98 -6.95
CA ASP A 111 -2.58 -4.26 -7.63
C ASP A 111 -1.41 -5.19 -7.33
N ILE A 112 -1.63 -6.13 -6.42
CA ILE A 112 -0.57 -6.97 -5.88
C ILE A 112 -1.04 -8.42 -5.70
N PRO A 113 -0.12 -9.40 -5.70
CA PRO A 113 -0.40 -10.71 -5.11
C PRO A 113 -0.78 -10.53 -3.63
N ILE A 114 -1.80 -11.24 -3.16
CA ILE A 114 -2.30 -11.04 -1.78
C ILE A 114 -1.24 -11.34 -0.72
N ILE A 115 -0.29 -12.24 -1.02
CA ILE A 115 0.84 -12.58 -0.16
C ILE A 115 1.79 -11.41 0.09
N GLU A 116 1.78 -10.39 -0.77
CA GLU A 116 2.64 -9.22 -0.67
C GLU A 116 2.00 -8.06 0.10
N ILE A 117 0.79 -8.24 0.64
CA ILE A 117 0.07 -7.17 1.35
C ILE A 117 0.88 -6.56 2.50
N ALA A 118 1.72 -7.36 3.17
CA ALA A 118 2.58 -6.88 4.24
C ALA A 118 3.64 -5.87 3.75
N LYS A 119 4.11 -5.97 2.50
CA LYS A 119 5.05 -5.02 1.89
C LYS A 119 4.38 -3.68 1.55
N HIS A 120 3.06 -3.68 1.36
CA HIS A 120 2.24 -2.52 0.99
C HIS A 120 1.31 -2.11 2.13
N PHE A 121 1.76 -2.27 3.38
CA PHE A 121 0.96 -1.97 4.56
C PHE A 121 0.57 -0.48 4.64
N ASP A 122 1.38 0.37 4.05
CA ASP A 122 1.25 1.82 4.05
C ASP A 122 -0.02 2.31 3.33
N PHE A 123 -0.48 1.57 2.32
CA PHE A 123 -1.67 1.85 1.53
C PHE A 123 -2.94 1.98 2.39
N PHE A 124 -3.09 1.14 3.42
CA PHE A 124 -4.27 1.12 4.29
C PHE A 124 -4.07 1.85 5.63
N LEU A 125 -2.94 2.53 5.85
CA LEU A 125 -2.71 3.38 7.04
C LEU A 125 -3.83 4.39 7.34
N PRO A 126 -4.53 4.96 6.34
CA PRO A 126 -5.68 5.82 6.61
C PRO A 126 -6.77 5.19 7.49
N TRP A 127 -6.90 3.85 7.56
CA TRP A 127 -7.81 3.19 8.50
C TRP A 127 -7.38 3.33 9.96
N ALA A 128 -6.08 3.33 10.24
CA ALA A 128 -5.51 3.52 11.57
C ALA A 128 -5.39 5.01 11.96
N GLY A 129 -5.97 5.92 11.16
CA GLY A 129 -5.84 7.37 11.37
C GLY A 129 -4.47 7.94 11.02
N MET A 130 -3.56 7.11 10.48
CA MET A 130 -2.24 7.51 10.06
C MET A 130 -2.28 7.94 8.59
N LYS A 131 -1.53 8.99 8.24
CA LYS A 131 -1.33 9.32 6.83
C LYS A 131 -0.23 8.42 6.29
N LYS A 132 -0.42 7.92 5.06
CA LYS A 132 0.71 7.45 4.25
C LYS A 132 1.70 8.62 4.24
N ALA A 133 2.89 8.44 4.82
CA ALA A 133 3.96 9.37 4.52
C ALA A 133 4.03 9.35 3.00
N GLN A 134 3.96 10.52 2.34
CA GLN A 134 4.23 10.57 0.90
C GLN A 134 5.72 10.27 0.73
N HIS A 135 6.11 9.01 0.93
CA HIS A 135 7.25 8.45 0.24
C HIS A 135 6.76 8.48 -1.19
N GLN A 136 7.25 9.49 -1.92
CA GLN A 136 7.26 9.43 -3.37
C GLN A 136 7.70 8.00 -3.69
N ILE A 137 6.91 7.31 -4.49
CA ILE A 137 7.40 6.10 -5.14
C ILE A 137 8.64 6.59 -5.87
N GLU A 138 9.84 6.36 -5.31
CA GLU A 138 11.07 6.79 -5.94
C GLU A 138 11.03 6.17 -7.32
N ASN A 139 11.04 7.01 -8.35
CA ASN A 139 10.86 6.54 -9.71
C ASN A 139 11.95 5.49 -9.94
N PRO A 140 11.69 4.33 -10.56
CA PRO A 140 12.75 3.38 -10.90
C PRO A 140 13.91 4.04 -11.68
N ALA A 141 13.67 5.18 -12.33
CA ALA A 141 14.72 6.04 -12.88
C ALA A 141 15.61 6.71 -11.81
N ASP A 142 15.04 7.17 -10.70
CA ASP A 142 15.76 7.80 -9.58
C ASP A 142 16.61 6.76 -8.84
N VAL A 143 16.08 5.56 -8.59
CA VAL A 143 16.85 4.45 -8.01
C VAL A 143 18.05 4.09 -8.89
N LYS A 144 17.83 3.98 -10.22
CA LYS A 144 18.92 3.75 -11.18
C LYS A 144 19.92 4.91 -11.25
N ALA A 145 19.47 6.15 -11.04
CA ALA A 145 20.35 7.31 -11.00
C ALA A 145 21.24 7.28 -9.75
N VAL A 146 20.67 6.95 -8.58
CA VAL A 146 21.42 6.77 -7.32
C VAL A 146 22.46 5.66 -7.44
N GLU A 147 22.09 4.49 -8.01
CA GLU A 147 23.03 3.39 -8.26
C GLU A 147 24.19 3.81 -9.19
N LYS A 148 23.89 4.59 -10.24
CA LYS A 148 24.93 5.14 -11.14
C LYS A 148 25.82 6.17 -10.44
N MET A 149 25.25 6.99 -9.56
CA MET A 149 26.01 7.97 -8.77
C MET A 149 26.95 7.30 -7.77
N ALA A 150 26.50 6.21 -7.13
CA ALA A 150 27.34 5.42 -6.24
C ALA A 150 28.52 4.80 -7.01
N LYS A 151 28.27 4.21 -8.18
CA LYS A 151 29.36 3.70 -9.05
C LYS A 151 30.33 4.80 -9.49
N LEU A 152 29.82 5.99 -9.80
CA LEU A 152 30.66 7.13 -10.16
C LEU A 152 31.54 7.58 -8.98
N TYR A 153 31.00 7.60 -7.75
CA TYR A 153 31.77 7.89 -6.54
C TYR A 153 32.93 6.90 -6.38
N ASP A 154 32.65 5.61 -6.53
CA ASP A 154 33.64 4.54 -6.36
C ASP A 154 34.75 4.62 -7.43
N GLU A 155 34.42 4.86 -8.70
CA GLU A 155 35.42 5.02 -9.77
C GLU A 155 36.29 6.28 -9.56
N ILE A 156 35.69 7.43 -9.19
CA ILE A 156 36.47 8.64 -8.89
C ILE A 156 37.44 8.39 -7.73
N LYS A 157 36.98 7.70 -6.69
CA LYS A 157 37.80 7.39 -5.51
C LYS A 157 38.90 6.38 -5.80
N LYS A 158 38.69 5.47 -6.74
CA LYS A 158 39.69 4.49 -7.18
C LYS A 158 40.85 5.16 -7.92
N ASP A 159 40.55 6.10 -8.80
CA ASP A 159 41.57 6.83 -9.56
C ASP A 159 42.18 8.00 -8.75
N ASN A 160 41.43 8.54 -7.79
CA ASN A 160 41.86 9.62 -6.89
C ASN A 160 41.62 9.23 -5.43
N PRO A 161 42.51 8.42 -4.83
CA PRO A 161 42.36 8.00 -3.44
C PRO A 161 42.36 9.21 -2.51
N THR A 162 41.21 9.48 -1.91
CA THR A 162 41.06 10.58 -0.94
C THR A 162 41.64 10.15 0.40
N THR A 163 42.81 10.68 0.75
CA THR A 163 43.54 10.37 1.99
C THR A 163 43.22 11.36 3.12
N THR A 164 42.67 12.54 2.80
CA THR A 164 42.38 13.59 3.79
C THR A 164 40.89 13.89 3.89
N LYS A 165 40.45 14.36 5.07
CA LYS A 165 39.05 14.80 5.29
C LYS A 165 38.64 15.93 4.33
N LYS A 166 39.58 16.75 3.88
CA LYS A 166 39.33 17.86 2.95
C LYS A 166 39.04 17.36 1.53
N GLU A 167 39.74 16.33 1.07
CA GLU A 167 39.49 15.69 -0.23
C GLU A 167 38.14 14.98 -0.27
N VAL A 168 37.80 14.25 0.79
CA VAL A 168 36.47 13.61 0.94
C VAL A 168 35.36 14.67 0.92
N HIS A 169 35.55 15.77 1.65
CA HIS A 169 34.59 16.87 1.65
C HIS A 169 34.42 17.49 0.26
N ASN A 170 35.50 17.75 -0.46
CA ASN A 170 35.46 18.29 -1.82
C ASN A 170 34.73 17.35 -2.80
N LEU A 171 34.98 16.04 -2.71
CA LEU A 171 34.29 15.04 -3.52
C LEU A 171 32.77 15.02 -3.23
N ASN A 172 32.39 15.09 -1.96
CA ASN A 172 30.99 15.15 -1.54
C ASN A 172 30.30 16.44 -2.03
N VAL A 173 31.00 17.59 -1.98
CA VAL A 173 30.50 18.86 -2.52
C VAL A 173 30.33 18.79 -4.03
N PHE A 174 31.28 18.17 -4.75
CA PHE A 174 31.21 17.98 -6.18
C PHE A 174 29.99 17.14 -6.60
N LEU A 175 29.77 15.99 -5.96
CA LEU A 175 28.63 15.12 -6.27
C LEU A 175 27.29 15.73 -5.87
N SER A 176 27.25 16.46 -4.76
CA SER A 176 26.07 17.24 -4.37
C SER A 176 25.71 18.25 -5.45
N ARG A 177 26.69 19.00 -5.99
CA ARG A 177 26.45 19.93 -7.09
C ARG A 177 25.95 19.22 -8.35
N LEU A 178 26.50 18.04 -8.66
CA LEU A 178 26.08 17.23 -9.78
C LEU A 178 24.62 16.75 -9.68
N LEU A 179 24.15 16.45 -8.46
CA LEU A 179 22.75 16.10 -8.17
C LEU A 179 21.80 17.29 -8.40
N PHE A 180 22.23 18.52 -8.11
CA PHE A 180 21.38 19.72 -8.21
C PHE A 180 21.43 20.43 -9.56
N PHE A 181 22.23 19.96 -10.54
CA PHE A 181 22.22 20.51 -11.91
C PHE A 181 20.94 20.20 -12.72
N LYS A 182 19.99 19.46 -12.13
CA LYS A 182 18.74 19.01 -12.77
C LYS A 182 17.48 19.80 -12.36
N GLN A 183 17.63 21.02 -11.83
CA GLN A 183 16.50 21.90 -11.52
C GLN A 183 16.40 23.07 -12.48
#